data_AF-A0A382NVH1-F1
#
_entry.id   AF-A0A382NVH1-F1
#
_cell.length_a   1.000
_cell.length_b   1.000
_cell.length_c   1.000
_cell.angle_alpha   90.00
_cell.angle_beta   90.00
_cell.angle_gamma   90.00
#
_symmetry.space_group_name_H-M   'P 1'
#
loop_
_entity.id
_entity.type
_entity.pdbx_description
1 polymer ?
#
loop_
_entity_poly.entity_id
_entity_poly.type
_entity_poly.pdbx_seq_one_letter_code
_entity_poly.pdbx_strand_id
1 'polypeptide(L)'
;NVALAIFNLLPVFPLDGSSVIKGLVPSNVAARLGDLDRFGAFLLIGIFLMDFFAHTGILGFILLKPIMYVVQFLSQDAFSELSQVLMFIFFTIRG
;
A
#
# COMPACT_ATOMS: atom_id res chain seq x y z
N ASN A 1 -13.06 -2.28 -2.44
CA ASN A 1 -12.51 -2.10 -1.08
C ASN A 1 -10.99 -2.30 -0.95
N VAL A 2 -10.31 -3.07 -1.81
CA VAL A 2 -8.83 -3.25 -1.74
C VAL A 2 -8.06 -1.92 -1.84
N ALA A 3 -8.42 -1.05 -2.78
CA ALA A 3 -7.77 0.25 -2.95
C ALA A 3 -7.80 1.11 -1.67
N LEU A 4 -8.96 1.18 -1.00
CA LEU A 4 -9.11 1.91 0.26
C LEU A 4 -8.31 1.26 1.39
N ALA A 5 -8.26 -0.07 1.45
CA ALA A 5 -7.46 -0.79 2.44
C ALA A 5 -5.96 -0.46 2.28
N ILE A 6 -5.42 -0.52 1.06
CA ILE A 6 -4.03 -0.15 0.77
C ILE A 6 -3.77 1.33 1.08
N PHE A 7 -4.70 2.21 0.73
CA PHE A 7 -4.60 3.63 1.08
C PHE A 7 -4.54 3.83 2.60
N ASN A 8 -5.38 3.15 3.37
CA ASN A 8 -5.37 3.22 4.84
C ASN A 8 -4.08 2.68 5.48
N LEU A 9 -3.28 1.88 4.78
CA LEU A 9 -1.99 1.41 5.29
C LEU A 9 -0.87 2.44 5.15
N LEU A 10 -1.10 3.58 4.49
CA LEU A 10 -0.09 4.63 4.41
C LEU A 10 0.23 5.18 5.82
N PRO A 11 1.51 5.41 6.13
CA PRO A 11 1.96 5.85 7.45
C PRO A 11 1.78 7.36 7.66
N VAL A 12 0.58 7.88 7.37
CA VAL A 12 0.25 9.32 7.39
C VAL A 12 -1.08 9.52 8.12
N PHE A 13 -1.14 10.43 9.09
CA PHE A 13 -2.40 10.76 9.76
C PHE A 13 -3.41 11.37 8.78
N PRO A 14 -4.71 11.09 8.89
CA PRO A 14 -5.38 10.28 9.92
C PRO A 14 -5.53 8.80 9.55
N LEU A 15 -4.77 8.27 8.60
CA LEU A 15 -4.94 6.92 8.07
C LEU A 15 -4.53 5.86 9.09
N ASP A 16 -5.15 4.67 9.02
CA ASP A 16 -4.96 3.62 10.03
C ASP A 16 -3.49 3.16 10.17
N GLY A 17 -2.68 3.21 9.11
CA GLY A 17 -1.26 2.87 9.11
C GLY A 17 -0.44 3.75 10.06
N SER A 18 -0.86 4.99 10.28
CA SER A 18 -0.24 5.87 11.27
C SER A 18 -0.54 5.45 12.72
N SER A 19 -1.75 4.93 12.98
CA SER A 19 -2.13 4.34 14.26
C SER A 19 -1.38 3.03 14.52
N VAL A 20 -1.13 2.23 13.48
CA VAL A 20 -0.28 1.03 13.57
C VAL A 20 1.13 1.43 14.01
N ILE A 21 1.73 2.45 13.40
CA ILE A 21 3.06 2.92 13.80
C ILE A 21 3.08 3.40 15.25
N LYS A 22 2.07 4.16 15.68
CA LYS A 22 1.94 4.58 17.09
C LYS A 22 1.92 3.40 18.07
N GLY A 23 1.25 2.31 17.70
CA GLY A 23 1.20 1.09 18.51
C GLY A 23 2.52 0.32 18.56
N LEU A 24 3.41 0.52 17.58
CA LEU A 24 4.72 -0.15 17.49
C LEU A 24 5.85 0.60 18.20
N VAL A 25 5.68 1.91 18.46
CA VAL A 25 6.72 2.74 19.10
C VAL A 25 6.52 2.86 20.62
N PRO A 26 7.58 3.22 21.38
CA PRO A 26 7.46 3.50 22.81
C PRO A 26 6.48 4.64 23.12
N SER A 27 5.86 4.60 24.30
CA SER A 27 4.77 5.51 24.71
C SER A 27 5.12 7.00 24.62
N ASN A 28 6.37 7.38 24.90
CA ASN A 28 6.86 8.75 24.77
C ASN A 28 6.91 9.22 23.31
N VAL A 29 7.19 8.33 22.36
CA VAL A 29 7.19 8.62 20.92
C VAL A 29 5.77 8.65 20.38
N ALA A 30 4.92 7.72 20.82
CA ALA A 30 3.51 7.67 20.45
C ALA A 30 2.78 8.97 20.84
N ALA A 31 3.06 9.52 22.01
CA ALA A 31 2.51 10.80 22.46
C ALA A 31 2.88 11.95 21.52
N ARG A 32 4.17 12.04 21.13
CA ARG A 32 4.65 13.08 20.19
C ARG A 32 4.08 12.91 18.79
N LEU A 33 3.91 11.68 18.33
CA LEU A 33 3.21 11.39 17.06
C LEU A 33 1.74 11.81 17.12
N GLY A 34 1.10 11.71 18.29
CA GLY A 34 -0.27 12.18 18.51
C GLY A 34 -0.45 13.68 18.27
N ASP A 35 0.56 14.49 18.59
CA ASP A 35 0.51 15.93 18.34
C ASP A 35 0.45 16.26 16.83
N LEU A 36 0.99 15.38 15.97
CA LEU A 36 0.98 15.52 14.52
C LEU A 36 -0.39 15.19 13.89
N ASP A 37 -1.31 14.56 14.62
CA ASP A 37 -2.65 14.20 14.12
C ASP A 37 -3.40 15.41 13.59
N ARG A 38 -3.27 16.55 14.28
CA ARG A 38 -3.96 17.79 13.93
C ARG A 38 -3.57 18.32 12.54
N PHE A 39 -2.35 18.03 12.10
CA PHE A 39 -1.84 18.47 10.80
C PHE A 39 -1.87 17.36 9.73
N GLY A 40 -2.14 16.11 10.14
CA GLY A 40 -2.13 14.94 9.28
C GLY A 40 -2.93 15.09 8.00
N ALA A 41 -4.21 15.48 8.13
CA ALA A 41 -5.10 15.65 6.98
C ALA A 41 -4.58 16.72 6.00
N PHE A 42 -4.03 17.83 6.51
CA PHE A 42 -3.44 18.88 5.68
C PHE A 42 -2.18 18.39 4.96
N LEU A 43 -1.34 17.63 5.64
CA LEU A 43 -0.12 17.05 5.05
C LEU A 43 -0.47 16.03 3.96
N LEU A 44 -1.46 15.17 4.20
CA LEU A 44 -1.95 14.22 3.21
C LEU A 44 -2.48 14.94 1.97
N ILE A 45 -3.35 15.94 2.14
CA ILE A 45 -3.85 16.76 1.02
C ILE A 45 -2.69 17.45 0.31
N GLY A 46 -1.74 18.03 1.05
CA GLY A 46 -0.57 18.70 0.49
C GLY A 46 0.27 17.77 -0.39
N ILE A 47 0.53 16.54 0.06
CA ILE A 47 1.25 15.53 -0.72
C ILE A 47 0.51 15.18 -2.01
N PHE A 48 -0.81 14.98 -1.93
CA PHE A 48 -1.63 14.68 -3.12
C PHE A 48 -1.68 15.83 -4.11
N LEU A 49 -1.86 17.07 -3.63
CA LEU A 49 -1.84 18.26 -4.47
C LEU A 49 -0.47 18.46 -5.10
N MET A 50 0.61 18.24 -4.35
CA MET A 50 1.96 18.40 -4.86
C MET A 50 2.27 17.36 -5.95
N ASP A 51 1.92 16.08 -5.76
CA ASP A 51 2.07 15.04 -6.78
C ASP A 51 1.23 15.35 -8.04
N PHE A 52 0.03 15.88 -7.84
CA PHE A 52 -0.86 16.29 -8.91
C PHE A 52 -0.30 17.47 -9.72
N PHE A 53 0.10 18.56 -9.07
CA PHE A 53 0.62 19.77 -9.75
C PHE A 53 2.00 19.57 -10.35
N ALA A 54 2.86 18.76 -9.72
CA ALA A 54 4.17 18.42 -10.25
C ALA A 54 4.10 17.37 -11.38
N HIS A 55 2.93 16.78 -11.62
CA HIS A 55 2.69 15.70 -12.59
C HIS A 55 3.67 14.52 -12.42
N THR A 56 4.08 14.25 -11.18
CA THR A 56 5.09 13.22 -10.89
C THR A 56 4.50 11.81 -10.93
N GLY A 57 3.23 11.63 -10.56
CA GLY A 57 2.55 10.33 -10.57
C GLY A 57 3.11 9.32 -9.56
N ILE A 58 3.86 9.79 -8.56
CA ILE A 58 4.54 8.96 -7.56
C ILE A 58 3.51 8.27 -6.68
N LEU A 59 2.49 9.00 -6.21
CA LEU A 59 1.45 8.42 -5.36
C LEU A 59 0.66 7.35 -6.12
N GLY A 60 0.34 7.63 -7.38
CA GLY A 60 -0.29 6.67 -8.28
C GLY A 60 0.53 5.38 -8.38
N PHE A 61 1.83 5.48 -8.63
CA PHE A 61 2.71 4.32 -8.73
C PHE A 61 2.83 3.54 -7.41
N ILE A 62 3.00 4.24 -6.28
CA ILE A 62 3.15 3.63 -4.95
C ILE A 62 1.86 2.91 -4.52
N LEU A 63 0.69 3.47 -4.84
CA LEU A 63 -0.60 2.87 -4.49
C LEU A 63 -0.99 1.76 -5.48
N LEU A 64 -0.86 2.01 -6.78
CA LEU A 64 -1.39 1.11 -7.82
C LEU A 64 -0.68 -0.24 -7.82
N LYS A 65 0.64 -0.28 -7.62
CA LYS A 65 1.42 -1.53 -7.59
C LYS A 65 0.90 -2.55 -6.57
N PRO A 66 0.84 -2.24 -5.26
CA PRO A 66 0.32 -3.15 -4.25
C PRO A 66 -1.18 -3.44 -4.44
N ILE A 67 -1.97 -2.45 -4.88
CA ILE A 67 -3.39 -2.67 -5.20
C ILE A 67 -3.53 -3.75 -6.27
N MET A 68 -2.83 -3.61 -7.39
CA MET A 68 -2.90 -4.55 -8.50
C MET A 68 -2.40 -5.94 -8.09
N TYR A 69 -1.30 -6.02 -7.33
CA TYR A 69 -0.80 -7.28 -6.82
C TYR A 69 -1.84 -7.99 -5.94
N VAL A 70 -2.44 -7.28 -4.98
CA VAL A 70 -3.47 -7.86 -4.09
C VAL A 70 -4.72 -8.22 -4.88
N VAL A 71 -5.15 -7.39 -5.83
CA VAL A 71 -6.31 -7.70 -6.69
C VAL A 71 -6.06 -8.95 -7.52
N GLN A 72 -4.91 -9.08 -8.18
CA GLN A 72 -4.53 -10.25 -8.98
C GLN A 72 -4.40 -11.52 -8.13
N PHE A 73 -3.88 -11.39 -6.92
CA PHE A 73 -3.81 -12.49 -5.98
C PHE A 73 -5.21 -12.95 -5.55
N LEU A 74 -6.10 -12.00 -5.22
CA LEU A 74 -7.46 -12.29 -4.78
C LEU A 74 -8.39 -12.73 -5.93
N SER A 75 -8.15 -12.27 -7.17
CA SER A 75 -8.90 -12.69 -8.36
C SER A 75 -8.46 -14.06 -8.88
N GLN A 76 -7.38 -14.63 -8.33
CA GLN A 76 -6.73 -15.88 -8.76
C GLN A 76 -6.14 -15.85 -10.18
N ASP A 77 -6.06 -14.69 -10.84
CA ASP A 77 -5.38 -14.55 -12.13
C ASP A 77 -3.88 -14.85 -12.00
N ALA A 78 -3.26 -14.51 -10.87
CA ALA A 78 -1.87 -14.89 -10.60
C ALA A 78 -1.71 -16.41 -10.38
N PHE A 79 -2.72 -17.08 -9.83
CA PHE A 79 -2.69 -18.52 -9.57
C PHE A 79 -2.79 -19.33 -10.87
N SER A 80 -3.56 -18.84 -11.84
CA SER A 80 -3.69 -19.47 -13.16
C SER A 80 -2.35 -19.42 -13.92
N GLU A 81 -1.66 -18.27 -13.96
CA GLU A 81 -0.34 -18.15 -14.60
C GLU A 81 0.74 -19.00 -13.90
N LEU A 82 0.80 -18.99 -12.56
CA LEU A 82 1.74 -19.82 -11.81
C LEU A 82 1.49 -21.31 -12.03
N SER A 83 0.23 -21.73 -12.13
CA SER A 83 -0.10 -23.13 -12.43
C SER A 83 0.37 -23.54 -13.84
N GLN A 84 0.28 -22.64 -14.82
CA GLN A 84 0.77 -22.87 -16.18
C GLN A 84 2.29 -22.99 -16.23
N VAL A 85 3.00 -22.09 -15.54
CA VAL A 85 4.47 -22.12 -15.47
C VAL A 85 4.96 -23.39 -14.75
N LEU A 86 4.32 -23.75 -13.63
CA LEU A 86 4.65 -24.98 -12.92
C LEU A 86 4.35 -26.22 -13.79
N MET A 87 3.20 -26.28 -14.46
CA MET A 87 2.87 -27.37 -15.37
C MET A 87 3.90 -27.48 -16.52
N PHE A 88 4.32 -26.35 -17.09
CA PHE A 88 5.35 -26.29 -18.14
C PHE A 88 6.71 -26.82 -17.63
N ILE A 89 7.13 -26.41 -16.42
CA ILE A 89 8.35 -26.90 -15.78
C ILE A 89 8.25 -28.40 -15.51
N PHE A 90 7.15 -28.88 -14.94
CA PHE A 90 6.93 -30.31 -14.69
C PHE A 90 6.93 -31.13 -15.97
N PHE A 91 6.34 -30.63 -17.05
CA PHE A 91 6.34 -31.27 -18.37
C PHE A 91 7.75 -31.31 -18.98
N THR A 92 8.52 -30.22 -18.87
CA THR A 92 9.90 -30.12 -19.37
C THR A 92 10.89 -31.01 -18.61
N ILE A 93 10.67 -31.25 -17.31
CA ILE A 93 11.53 -32.12 -16.49
C ILE A 93 11.15 -33.61 -16.63
N ARG A 94 9.91 -33.92 -17.04
CA ARG A 94 9.44 -35.31 -17.25
C ARG A 94 9.62 -35.85 -18.66
N GLY A 95 10.01 -35.03 -19.63
CA GLY A 95 10.40 -35.43 -20.99
C GLY A 95 11.91 -35.53 -21.11
#